data_AF-A0A6V8D4E1-F1
#
_entry.id   AF-A0A6V8D4E1-F1
#
_cell.length_a   1.000
_cell.length_b   1.000
_cell.length_c   1.000
_cell.angle_alpha   90.00
_cell.angle_beta   90.00
_cell.angle_gamma   90.00
#
_symmetry.space_group_name_H-M   'P 1'
#
loop_
_entity.id
_entity.type
_entity.pdbx_description
1 polymer ?
#
loop_
_entity_poly.entity_id
_entity_poly.type
_entity_poly.pdbx_seq_one_letter_code
_entity_poly.pdbx_strand_id
1 'polypeptide(L)'
;MHRRVTVPARVNIIGEHTDYGQGLALPFAIDRSLVLTIKSRETGYSGADTVIALWQAVGGLPADLVVNSEIAQGKGMSSSAALCLAIVLGKHGNIDPLEACKKAQSLEHEVLKTPCGLLDQMAIMFAKSQHCSMIDFSTMEVQYHDLPTNWIFKLVDSNIERKLSEMSYNSNNDYLDQHVTSENQRVKQAIGAKPETLGKLLNQSHNSLKQLGVSTPEVDSLVENLQQTNGVLGARMMGGGFGGMILVLVDNETVLPNHLPVVSSRAPLLEEL
;
A
#
# COMPACT_ATOMS: atom_id res chain seq x y z
N MET A 1 -16.99 -25.04 -5.94
CA MET A 1 -15.70 -24.33 -5.84
C MET A 1 -15.38 -24.10 -4.37
N HIS A 2 -14.15 -24.36 -3.96
CA HIS A 2 -13.67 -24.07 -2.62
C HIS A 2 -12.26 -23.51 -2.74
N ARG A 3 -12.10 -22.22 -2.47
CA ARG A 3 -10.86 -21.48 -2.70
C ARG A 3 -10.43 -20.72 -1.47
N ARG A 4 -9.13 -20.55 -1.33
CA ARG A 4 -8.51 -19.61 -0.39
C ARG A 4 -7.59 -18.67 -1.15
N VAL A 5 -7.70 -17.38 -0.87
CA VAL A 5 -6.83 -16.36 -1.42
C VAL A 5 -6.16 -15.61 -0.28
N THR A 6 -4.84 -15.65 -0.24
CA THR A 6 -4.02 -14.92 0.72
C THR A 6 -3.34 -13.75 0.00
N VAL A 7 -3.62 -12.54 0.46
CA VAL A 7 -3.13 -11.29 -0.15
C VAL A 7 -2.34 -10.52 0.90
N PRO A 8 -1.04 -10.22 0.66
CA PRO A 8 -0.24 -9.47 1.63
C PRO A 8 -0.67 -8.00 1.69
N ALA A 9 -0.34 -7.33 2.80
CA ALA A 9 -0.25 -5.89 2.84
C ALA A 9 0.98 -5.40 2.07
N ARG A 10 1.04 -4.09 1.82
CA ARG A 10 2.19 -3.42 1.21
C ARG A 10 2.64 -2.22 2.02
N VAL A 11 3.92 -1.91 1.90
CA VAL A 11 4.47 -0.61 2.28
C VAL A 11 5.02 0.08 1.03
N ASN A 12 4.88 1.40 0.97
CA ASN A 12 5.50 2.22 -0.06
C ASN A 12 6.75 2.87 0.54
N ILE A 13 7.95 2.52 0.06
CA ILE A 13 9.19 3.11 0.60
C ILE A 13 9.22 4.60 0.26
N ILE A 14 8.98 4.94 -1.01
CA ILE A 14 9.00 6.30 -1.54
C ILE A 14 8.29 6.35 -2.91
N GLY A 15 7.80 7.51 -3.34
CA GLY A 15 6.94 7.62 -4.52
C GLY A 15 5.47 7.60 -4.15
N GLU A 16 5.04 8.51 -3.28
CA GLU A 16 3.63 8.66 -2.91
C GLU A 16 2.97 9.72 -3.81
N HIS A 17 1.69 9.59 -4.12
CA HIS A 17 0.96 10.52 -5.01
C HIS A 17 1.59 10.70 -6.41
N THR A 18 2.39 9.73 -6.86
CA THR A 18 3.00 9.72 -8.19
C THR A 18 2.19 8.92 -9.21
N ASP A 19 1.36 7.99 -8.76
CA ASP A 19 0.57 7.09 -9.61
C ASP A 19 -0.45 7.80 -10.48
N TYR A 20 -1.15 8.81 -9.94
CA TYR A 20 -2.04 9.67 -10.74
C TYR A 20 -1.29 10.54 -11.75
N GLY A 21 -0.03 10.87 -11.45
CA GLY A 21 0.85 11.68 -12.29
C GLY A 21 1.72 10.88 -13.25
N GLN A 22 1.44 9.58 -13.46
CA GLN A 22 2.24 8.69 -14.31
C GLN A 22 3.73 8.64 -13.89
N GLY A 23 4.00 8.80 -12.60
CA GLY A 23 5.35 8.82 -12.03
C GLY A 23 5.85 7.44 -11.62
N LEU A 24 6.74 7.42 -10.63
CA LEU A 24 7.39 6.22 -10.12
C LEU A 24 7.03 5.96 -8.66
N ALA A 25 6.98 4.70 -8.25
CA ALA A 25 6.93 4.29 -6.85
C ALA A 25 7.86 3.11 -6.56
N LEU A 26 8.28 2.96 -5.30
CA LEU A 26 9.13 1.87 -4.83
C LEU A 26 8.52 1.13 -3.63
N PRO A 27 7.43 0.39 -3.82
CA PRO A 27 6.84 -0.43 -2.75
C PRO A 27 7.47 -1.82 -2.60
N PHE A 28 7.10 -2.49 -1.50
CA PHE A 28 7.22 -3.94 -1.34
C PHE A 28 6.07 -4.50 -0.49
N ALA A 29 5.76 -5.78 -0.66
CA ALA A 29 4.76 -6.47 0.18
C ALA A 29 5.35 -6.88 1.53
N ILE A 30 4.52 -6.89 2.57
CA ILE A 30 4.89 -7.29 3.92
C ILE A 30 4.15 -8.57 4.37
N ASP A 31 4.62 -9.16 5.46
CA ASP A 31 4.18 -10.46 6.00
C ASP A 31 2.76 -10.48 6.60
N ARG A 32 2.19 -9.32 6.92
CA ARG A 32 0.77 -9.19 7.31
C ARG A 32 -0.12 -9.45 6.11
N SER A 33 -1.22 -10.21 6.28
CA SER A 33 -2.07 -10.58 5.15
C SER A 33 -3.57 -10.53 5.43
N LEU A 34 -4.34 -10.48 4.35
CA LEU A 34 -5.77 -10.71 4.30
C LEU A 34 -6.01 -12.06 3.62
N VAL A 35 -6.86 -12.89 4.23
CA VAL A 35 -7.27 -14.19 3.72
C VAL A 35 -8.76 -14.17 3.42
N LEU A 36 -9.12 -14.41 2.16
CA LEU A 36 -10.50 -14.66 1.73
C LEU A 36 -10.70 -16.15 1.48
N THR A 37 -11.66 -16.75 2.17
CA THR A 37 -12.13 -18.13 1.90
C THR A 37 -13.47 -18.07 1.19
N ILE A 38 -13.59 -18.82 0.10
CA ILE A 38 -14.77 -18.84 -0.77
C ILE A 38 -15.24 -20.29 -0.89
N LYS A 39 -16.48 -20.56 -0.49
CA LYS A 39 -17.11 -21.88 -0.65
C LYS A 39 -18.43 -21.75 -1.39
N SER A 40 -18.57 -22.44 -2.52
CA SER A 40 -19.79 -22.40 -3.32
C SER A 40 -21.02 -22.85 -2.52
N ARG A 41 -22.13 -22.20 -2.81
CA ARG A 41 -23.47 -22.55 -2.34
C ARG A 41 -24.36 -22.86 -3.55
N GLU A 42 -25.48 -23.54 -3.31
CA GLU A 42 -26.53 -23.68 -4.33
C GLU A 42 -27.27 -22.36 -4.56
N THR A 43 -27.60 -21.65 -3.47
CA THR A 43 -28.32 -20.37 -3.50
C THR A 43 -27.84 -19.41 -2.42
N GLY A 44 -28.03 -18.11 -2.69
CA GLY A 44 -27.73 -17.02 -1.76
C GLY A 44 -26.23 -16.77 -1.50
N TYR A 45 -25.95 -15.80 -0.66
CA TYR A 45 -24.60 -15.42 -0.25
C TYR A 45 -24.53 -15.35 1.28
N SER A 46 -23.36 -15.64 1.85
CA SER A 46 -23.07 -15.43 3.27
C SER A 46 -21.72 -14.74 3.41
N GLY A 47 -21.60 -13.77 4.33
CA GLY A 47 -20.41 -12.95 4.51
C GLY A 47 -20.79 -11.53 4.92
N ALA A 48 -19.79 -10.66 5.11
CA ALA A 48 -20.05 -9.25 5.33
C ALA A 48 -20.62 -8.58 4.07
N ASP A 49 -21.56 -7.65 4.24
CA ASP A 49 -22.30 -7.01 3.12
C ASP A 49 -21.38 -6.43 2.04
N THR A 50 -20.32 -5.72 2.45
CA THR A 50 -19.33 -5.16 1.52
C THR A 50 -18.62 -6.24 0.70
N VAL A 51 -18.29 -7.38 1.33
CA VAL A 51 -17.60 -8.51 0.67
C VAL A 51 -18.53 -9.18 -0.33
N ILE A 52 -19.81 -9.35 0.03
CA ILE A 52 -20.84 -9.86 -0.87
C ILE A 52 -21.03 -8.92 -2.07
N ALA A 53 -21.11 -7.61 -1.83
CA ALA A 53 -21.27 -6.63 -2.90
C ALA A 53 -20.08 -6.66 -3.89
N LEU A 54 -18.85 -6.71 -3.38
CA LEU A 54 -17.65 -6.85 -4.20
C LEU A 54 -17.65 -8.15 -5.01
N TRP A 55 -18.01 -9.27 -4.38
CA TRP A 55 -18.09 -10.58 -5.03
C TRP A 55 -19.13 -10.61 -6.15
N GLN A 56 -20.30 -10.02 -5.92
CA GLN A 56 -21.35 -9.90 -6.92
C GLN A 56 -20.92 -8.99 -8.08
N ALA A 57 -20.22 -7.89 -7.80
CA ALA A 57 -19.74 -6.96 -8.83
C ALA A 57 -18.76 -7.62 -9.83
N VAL A 58 -17.98 -8.61 -9.40
CA VAL A 58 -17.14 -9.43 -10.31
C VAL A 58 -17.87 -10.63 -10.94
N GLY A 59 -19.20 -10.70 -10.81
CA GLY A 59 -20.01 -11.80 -11.33
C GLY A 59 -19.83 -13.11 -10.55
N GLY A 60 -19.54 -13.01 -9.25
CA GLY A 60 -19.45 -14.15 -8.34
C GLY A 60 -20.77 -14.90 -8.20
N LEU A 61 -20.71 -16.23 -8.22
CA LEU A 61 -21.86 -17.12 -7.99
C LEU A 61 -22.15 -17.25 -6.47
N PRO A 62 -23.35 -17.74 -6.08
CA PRO A 62 -23.67 -18.06 -4.69
C PRO A 62 -22.53 -18.71 -3.89
N ALA A 63 -22.13 -18.07 -2.79
CA ALA A 63 -20.97 -18.48 -2.01
C ALA A 63 -21.03 -18.03 -0.54
N ASP A 64 -20.37 -18.79 0.32
CA ASP A 64 -19.90 -18.36 1.64
C ASP A 64 -18.57 -17.64 1.46
N LEU A 65 -18.48 -16.42 1.98
CA LEU A 65 -17.35 -15.50 1.84
C LEU A 65 -16.87 -15.11 3.25
N VAL A 66 -15.73 -15.65 3.65
CA VAL A 66 -15.15 -15.39 4.98
C VAL A 66 -13.82 -14.65 4.80
N VAL A 67 -13.72 -13.47 5.41
CA VAL A 67 -12.50 -12.65 5.40
C VAL A 67 -11.89 -12.64 6.79
N ASN A 68 -10.61 -13.02 6.88
CA ASN A 68 -9.78 -12.85 8.06
C ASN A 68 -8.61 -11.94 7.68
N SER A 69 -8.34 -10.89 8.45
CA SER A 69 -7.30 -9.91 8.10
C SER A 69 -6.45 -9.53 9.29
N GLU A 70 -5.14 -9.56 9.12
CA GLU A 70 -4.13 -9.00 10.02
C GLU A 70 -3.75 -7.56 9.63
N ILE A 71 -4.24 -7.10 8.47
CA ILE A 71 -4.00 -5.75 7.96
C ILE A 71 -4.92 -4.78 8.70
N ALA A 72 -4.33 -3.81 9.40
CA ALA A 72 -5.09 -2.77 10.08
C ALA A 72 -5.91 -1.94 9.07
N GLN A 73 -7.23 -1.92 9.27
CA GLN A 73 -8.17 -1.25 8.39
C GLN A 73 -8.08 0.27 8.51
N GLY A 74 -8.20 0.98 7.38
CA GLY A 74 -8.24 2.45 7.37
C GLY A 74 -6.91 3.16 7.68
N LYS A 75 -5.81 2.43 7.91
CA LYS A 75 -4.52 3.00 8.34
C LYS A 75 -3.48 3.16 7.24
N GLY A 76 -3.87 3.03 5.96
CA GLY A 76 -2.94 3.20 4.84
C GLY A 76 -2.06 2.01 4.49
N MET A 77 -2.39 0.80 4.95
CA MET A 77 -1.72 -0.46 4.58
C MET A 77 -2.46 -1.23 3.46
N SER A 78 -3.20 -0.54 2.58
CA SER A 78 -3.90 -1.14 1.43
C SER A 78 -4.91 -2.24 1.76
N SER A 79 -5.61 -2.16 2.89
CA SER A 79 -6.60 -3.18 3.23
C SER A 79 -7.74 -3.27 2.20
N SER A 80 -8.12 -2.17 1.54
CA SER A 80 -9.13 -2.16 0.46
C SER A 80 -8.60 -2.86 -0.79
N ALA A 81 -7.43 -2.46 -1.28
CA ALA A 81 -6.79 -3.08 -2.44
C ALA A 81 -6.53 -4.57 -2.25
N ALA A 82 -6.09 -4.98 -1.06
CA ALA A 82 -5.87 -6.38 -0.73
C ALA A 82 -7.19 -7.19 -0.81
N LEU A 83 -8.29 -6.64 -0.29
CA LEU A 83 -9.61 -7.26 -0.39
C LEU A 83 -10.11 -7.33 -1.84
N CYS A 84 -10.00 -6.24 -2.59
CA CYS A 84 -10.43 -6.19 -3.99
C CYS A 84 -9.63 -7.18 -4.86
N LEU A 85 -8.32 -7.29 -4.65
CA LEU A 85 -7.49 -8.31 -5.29
C LEU A 85 -7.90 -9.73 -4.87
N ALA A 86 -8.17 -9.97 -3.58
CA ALA A 86 -8.63 -11.27 -3.10
C ALA A 86 -9.92 -11.72 -3.80
N ILE A 87 -10.87 -10.80 -3.98
CA ILE A 87 -12.13 -11.01 -4.69
C ILE A 87 -11.90 -11.35 -6.17
N VAL A 88 -11.09 -10.54 -6.87
CA VAL A 88 -10.79 -10.74 -8.30
C VAL A 88 -10.09 -12.07 -8.52
N LEU A 89 -9.03 -12.35 -7.77
CA LEU A 89 -8.28 -13.60 -7.86
C LEU A 89 -9.17 -14.80 -7.51
N GLY A 90 -9.95 -14.70 -6.44
CA GLY A 90 -10.87 -15.76 -6.01
C GLY A 90 -11.91 -16.12 -7.07
N LYS A 91 -12.39 -15.13 -7.83
CA LYS A 91 -13.33 -15.33 -8.94
C LYS A 91 -12.67 -15.92 -10.18
N HIS A 92 -11.56 -15.32 -10.60
CA HIS A 92 -10.99 -15.57 -11.92
C HIS A 92 -9.94 -16.69 -11.93
N GLY A 93 -9.32 -17.00 -10.79
CA GLY A 93 -8.21 -17.96 -10.71
C GLY A 93 -6.98 -17.41 -11.41
N ASN A 94 -6.54 -18.07 -12.50
CA ASN A 94 -5.42 -17.61 -13.31
C ASN A 94 -5.86 -16.44 -14.21
N ILE A 95 -5.34 -15.25 -13.94
CA ILE A 95 -5.64 -14.00 -14.65
C ILE A 95 -4.33 -13.24 -14.85
N ASP A 96 -4.23 -12.44 -15.91
CA ASP A 96 -3.10 -11.53 -16.10
C ASP A 96 -2.95 -10.59 -14.89
N PRO A 97 -1.73 -10.43 -14.32
CA PRO A 97 -1.54 -9.63 -13.12
C PRO A 97 -1.98 -8.16 -13.26
N LEU A 98 -1.74 -7.51 -14.42
CA LEU A 98 -2.14 -6.13 -14.63
C LEU A 98 -3.65 -6.02 -14.83
N GLU A 99 -4.26 -6.99 -15.51
CA GLU A 99 -5.72 -7.08 -15.61
C GLU A 99 -6.37 -7.24 -14.22
N ALA A 100 -5.78 -8.07 -13.35
CA ALA A 100 -6.25 -8.23 -11.98
C ALA A 100 -6.17 -6.92 -11.18
N CYS A 101 -5.08 -6.16 -11.33
CA CYS A 101 -4.92 -4.85 -10.70
C CYS A 101 -6.02 -3.87 -11.16
N LYS A 102 -6.26 -3.77 -12.47
CA LYS A 102 -7.27 -2.87 -13.05
C LYS A 102 -8.69 -3.23 -12.63
N LYS A 103 -9.02 -4.53 -12.57
CA LYS A 103 -10.32 -5.00 -12.05
C LYS A 103 -10.48 -4.68 -10.57
N ALA A 104 -9.44 -4.88 -9.76
CA ALA A 104 -9.47 -4.55 -8.34
C ALA A 104 -9.63 -3.04 -8.12
N GLN A 105 -8.94 -2.21 -8.91
CA GLN A 105 -9.10 -0.75 -8.89
C GLN A 105 -10.54 -0.33 -9.27
N SER A 106 -11.12 -0.92 -10.31
CA SER A 106 -12.52 -0.66 -10.70
C SER A 106 -13.49 -1.00 -9.56
N LEU A 107 -13.26 -2.08 -8.81
CA LEU A 107 -14.07 -2.38 -7.61
C LEU A 107 -13.94 -1.30 -6.52
N GLU A 108 -12.74 -0.75 -6.30
CA GLU A 108 -12.56 0.34 -5.34
C GLU A 108 -13.32 1.60 -5.77
N HIS A 109 -13.30 1.93 -7.06
CA HIS A 109 -14.01 3.09 -7.59
C HIS A 109 -15.53 2.90 -7.57
N GLU A 110 -16.01 1.75 -8.02
CA GLU A 110 -17.43 1.52 -8.31
C GLU A 110 -18.20 1.01 -7.10
N VAL A 111 -17.59 0.18 -6.27
CA VAL A 111 -18.25 -0.44 -5.11
C VAL A 111 -17.88 0.30 -3.82
N LEU A 112 -16.58 0.53 -3.59
CA LEU A 112 -16.12 1.21 -2.36
C LEU A 112 -16.13 2.75 -2.47
N LYS A 113 -16.45 3.29 -3.65
CA LYS A 113 -16.52 4.74 -3.92
C LYS A 113 -15.24 5.49 -3.53
N THR A 114 -14.10 4.83 -3.65
CA THR A 114 -12.79 5.38 -3.28
C THR A 114 -11.98 5.62 -4.54
N PRO A 115 -11.79 6.88 -4.99
CA PRO A 115 -10.90 7.17 -6.11
C PRO A 115 -9.46 6.87 -5.69
N CYS A 116 -8.84 5.92 -6.37
CA CYS A 116 -7.46 5.51 -6.14
C CYS A 116 -6.70 5.26 -7.45
N GLY A 117 -5.38 5.40 -7.43
CA GLY A 117 -4.51 4.97 -8.52
C GLY A 117 -4.23 3.47 -8.45
N LEU A 118 -3.16 3.03 -9.11
CA LEU A 118 -2.81 1.61 -9.22
C LEU A 118 -1.69 1.16 -8.27
N LEU A 119 -1.13 2.08 -7.47
CA LEU A 119 0.04 1.80 -6.63
C LEU A 119 -0.20 0.60 -5.73
N ASP A 120 -1.30 0.59 -4.99
CA ASP A 120 -1.58 -0.43 -3.98
C ASP A 120 -1.76 -1.82 -4.62
N GLN A 121 -2.54 -1.90 -5.69
CA GLN A 121 -2.83 -3.17 -6.35
C GLN A 121 -1.57 -3.72 -7.03
N MET A 122 -0.79 -2.87 -7.69
CA MET A 122 0.45 -3.28 -8.35
C MET A 122 1.54 -3.64 -7.34
N ALA A 123 1.67 -2.88 -6.24
CA ALA A 123 2.60 -3.18 -5.15
C ALA A 123 2.40 -4.59 -4.58
N ILE A 124 1.15 -5.01 -4.48
CA ILE A 124 0.76 -6.32 -3.96
C ILE A 124 0.96 -7.40 -5.04
N MET A 125 0.36 -7.22 -6.22
CA MET A 125 0.34 -8.25 -7.28
C MET A 125 1.73 -8.55 -7.85
N PHE A 126 2.57 -7.54 -7.98
CA PHE A 126 3.93 -7.67 -8.49
C PHE A 126 4.95 -7.73 -7.35
N ALA A 127 4.56 -8.23 -6.18
CA ALA A 127 5.51 -8.41 -5.08
C ALA A 127 6.39 -9.65 -5.26
N LYS A 128 7.67 -9.51 -4.94
CA LYS A 128 8.64 -10.61 -4.91
C LYS A 128 9.38 -10.60 -3.57
N SER A 129 9.48 -11.77 -2.93
CA SER A 129 10.17 -11.91 -1.64
C SER A 129 11.61 -11.39 -1.74
N GLN A 130 12.05 -10.64 -0.73
CA GLN A 130 13.36 -9.99 -0.64
C GLN A 130 13.64 -8.93 -1.72
N HIS A 131 12.61 -8.42 -2.39
CA HIS A 131 12.75 -7.36 -3.40
C HIS A 131 11.78 -6.21 -3.11
N CYS A 132 12.17 -5.00 -3.52
CA CYS A 132 11.23 -3.92 -3.79
C CYS A 132 10.98 -3.81 -5.31
N SER A 133 9.80 -3.33 -5.66
CA SER A 133 9.32 -3.25 -7.03
C SER A 133 9.26 -1.79 -7.43
N MET A 134 10.17 -1.32 -8.30
CA MET A 134 10.03 0.00 -8.91
C MET A 134 8.93 -0.10 -9.97
N ILE A 135 7.84 0.62 -9.75
CA ILE A 135 6.68 0.67 -10.65
C ILE A 135 6.76 1.98 -11.44
N ASP A 136 6.68 1.89 -12.76
CA ASP A 136 6.52 3.04 -13.65
C ASP A 136 5.07 3.13 -14.13
N PHE A 137 4.32 4.12 -13.65
CA PHE A 137 2.91 4.27 -13.97
C PHE A 137 2.66 4.88 -15.37
N SER A 138 3.71 5.33 -16.08
CA SER A 138 3.58 5.78 -17.47
C SER A 138 3.55 4.60 -18.46
N THR A 139 4.28 3.53 -18.15
CA THR A 139 4.39 2.33 -18.99
C THR A 139 3.70 1.09 -18.39
N MET A 140 3.35 1.14 -17.11
CA MET A 140 2.91 0.00 -16.29
C MET A 140 3.96 -1.11 -16.15
N GLU A 141 5.24 -0.79 -16.38
CA GLU A 141 6.35 -1.72 -16.18
C GLU A 141 6.76 -1.81 -14.71
N VAL A 142 7.24 -2.99 -14.32
CA VAL A 142 7.77 -3.25 -12.98
C VAL A 142 9.19 -3.77 -13.07
N GLN A 143 10.12 -3.07 -12.41
CA GLN A 143 11.51 -3.47 -12.28
C GLN A 143 11.80 -3.89 -10.84
N TYR A 144 12.44 -5.04 -10.67
CA TYR A 144 12.73 -5.60 -9.34
C TYR A 144 14.13 -5.22 -8.90
N HIS A 145 14.26 -4.78 -7.65
CA HIS A 145 15.53 -4.50 -6.99
C HIS A 145 15.62 -5.27 -5.68
N ASP A 146 16.80 -5.78 -5.34
CA ASP A 146 17.02 -6.43 -4.04
C ASP A 146 16.68 -5.45 -2.92
N LEU A 147 15.93 -5.92 -1.92
CA LEU A 147 15.67 -5.16 -0.70
C LEU A 147 16.87 -5.31 0.23
N PRO A 148 17.66 -4.24 0.48
CA PRO A 148 18.85 -4.34 1.30
C PRO A 148 18.52 -4.78 2.74
N THR A 149 19.27 -5.75 3.26
CA THR A 149 19.04 -6.30 4.61
C THR A 149 19.34 -5.30 5.73
N ASN A 150 20.08 -4.23 5.43
CA ASN A 150 20.35 -3.12 6.35
C ASN A 150 19.29 -2.01 6.28
N TRP A 151 18.21 -2.17 5.49
CA TRP A 151 17.04 -1.30 5.55
C TRP A 151 16.04 -1.87 6.56
N ILE A 152 16.09 -1.35 7.79
CA ILE A 152 15.23 -1.80 8.88
C ILE A 152 14.05 -0.84 8.97
N PHE A 153 12.92 -1.23 8.37
CA PHE A 153 11.70 -0.43 8.39
C PHE A 153 10.79 -0.85 9.54
N LYS A 154 10.18 0.15 10.20
CA LYS A 154 9.14 -0.01 11.22
C LYS A 154 7.93 0.83 10.83
N LEU A 155 6.76 0.39 11.27
CA LEU A 155 5.51 1.13 11.07
C LEU A 155 5.01 1.67 12.40
N VAL A 156 4.76 2.97 12.45
CA VAL A 156 4.16 3.66 13.59
C VAL A 156 2.77 4.16 13.20
N ASP A 157 1.76 3.82 13.98
CA ASP A 157 0.40 4.30 13.76
C ASP A 157 0.24 5.70 14.34
N SER A 158 -0.21 6.66 13.54
CA SER A 158 -0.46 8.02 14.02
C SER A 158 -1.63 8.10 15.00
N ASN A 159 -2.51 7.09 15.04
CA ASN A 159 -3.80 7.11 15.75
C ASN A 159 -4.72 8.27 15.33
N ILE A 160 -4.47 8.88 14.17
CA ILE A 160 -5.32 9.92 13.59
C ILE A 160 -6.18 9.26 12.52
N GLU A 161 -7.50 9.32 12.72
CA GLU A 161 -8.47 8.82 11.74
C GLU A 161 -8.41 9.64 10.46
N ARG A 162 -8.32 8.93 9.33
CA ARG A 162 -8.30 9.56 8.01
C ARG A 162 -9.68 10.10 7.66
N LYS A 163 -9.75 11.41 7.45
CA LYS A 163 -10.90 12.05 6.81
C LYS A 163 -10.71 12.07 5.30
N LEU A 164 -11.01 10.95 4.64
CA LEU A 164 -10.87 10.78 3.19
C LEU A 164 -11.66 11.84 2.38
N SER A 165 -12.75 12.38 2.96
CA SER A 165 -13.54 13.49 2.39
C SER A 165 -12.77 14.81 2.26
N GLU A 166 -11.68 15.00 3.00
CA GLU A 166 -10.85 16.21 2.98
C GLU A 166 -9.72 16.13 1.95
N MET A 167 -9.44 14.95 1.37
CA MET A 167 -8.39 14.76 0.34
C MET A 167 -8.61 15.62 -0.91
N SER A 168 -9.86 15.93 -1.26
CA SER A 168 -10.17 16.75 -2.45
C SER A 168 -10.09 18.25 -2.21
N TYR A 169 -10.08 18.73 -0.96
CA TYR A 169 -10.20 20.16 -0.65
C TYR A 169 -8.87 20.86 -0.45
N ASN A 170 -7.80 20.13 -0.08
CA ASN A 170 -6.53 20.74 0.33
C ASN A 170 -5.33 20.42 -0.57
N SER A 171 -5.49 19.58 -1.61
CA SER A 171 -4.38 19.28 -2.52
C SER A 171 -4.05 20.48 -3.40
N ASN A 172 -2.81 20.95 -3.32
CA ASN A 172 -2.32 22.01 -4.19
C ASN A 172 -2.03 21.43 -5.59
N ASN A 173 -3.04 21.44 -6.46
CA ASN A 173 -2.92 20.93 -7.83
C ASN A 173 -1.80 21.60 -8.62
N ASP A 174 -1.49 22.87 -8.33
CA ASP A 174 -0.40 23.61 -8.99
C ASP A 174 0.99 23.07 -8.60
N TYR A 175 1.12 22.40 -7.45
CA TYR A 175 2.37 21.80 -6.99
C TYR A 175 2.51 20.32 -7.39
N LEU A 176 1.45 19.68 -7.87
CA LEU A 176 1.45 18.24 -8.16
C LEU A 176 2.55 17.85 -9.16
N ASP A 177 2.70 18.57 -10.26
CA ASP A 177 3.72 18.25 -11.29
C ASP A 177 5.15 18.39 -10.74
N GLN A 178 5.38 19.41 -9.89
CA GLN A 178 6.66 19.61 -9.22
C GLN A 178 6.93 18.50 -8.19
N HIS A 179 5.91 18.10 -7.43
CA HIS A 179 5.98 16.97 -6.51
C HIS A 179 6.37 15.70 -7.27
N VAL A 180 5.60 15.32 -8.29
CA VAL A 180 5.83 14.10 -9.09
C VAL A 180 7.24 14.10 -9.69
N THR A 181 7.66 15.22 -10.29
CA THR A 181 9.02 15.33 -10.88
C THR A 181 10.11 15.09 -9.84
N SER A 182 10.00 15.74 -8.68
CA SER A 182 11.01 15.61 -7.62
C SER A 182 10.96 14.26 -6.91
N GLU A 183 9.77 13.69 -6.73
CA GLU A 183 9.56 12.38 -6.11
C GLU A 183 10.08 11.26 -7.01
N ASN A 184 9.90 11.36 -8.33
CA ASN A 184 10.49 10.42 -9.29
C ASN A 184 12.02 10.39 -9.20
N GLN A 185 12.67 11.55 -8.98
CA GLN A 185 14.11 11.58 -8.76
C GLN A 185 14.49 10.92 -7.43
N ARG A 186 13.71 11.14 -6.36
CA ARG A 186 13.94 10.49 -5.07
C ARG A 186 13.78 8.97 -5.15
N VAL A 187 12.79 8.46 -5.90
CA VAL A 187 12.63 7.02 -6.17
C VAL A 187 13.88 6.45 -6.85
N LYS A 188 14.36 7.10 -7.92
CA LYS A 188 15.59 6.67 -8.62
C LYS A 188 16.83 6.71 -7.72
N GLN A 189 16.94 7.72 -6.87
CA GLN A 189 18.04 7.87 -5.92
C GLN A 189 17.98 6.87 -4.77
N ALA A 190 16.79 6.38 -4.40
CA ALA A 190 16.62 5.39 -3.34
C ALA A 190 17.17 4.02 -3.72
N ILE A 191 17.12 3.66 -5.01
CA ILE A 191 17.61 2.37 -5.52
C ILE A 191 19.12 2.25 -5.26
N GLY A 192 19.51 1.26 -4.45
CA GLY A 192 20.91 1.05 -4.08
C GLY A 192 21.48 2.08 -3.09
N ALA A 193 20.65 2.94 -2.50
CA ALA A 193 21.09 3.92 -1.51
C ALA A 193 21.56 3.26 -0.21
N LYS A 194 22.56 3.87 0.42
CA LYS A 194 22.90 3.57 1.83
C LYS A 194 21.73 4.00 2.74
N PRO A 195 21.52 3.34 3.89
CA PRO A 195 20.41 3.64 4.80
C PRO A 195 20.33 5.13 5.20
N GLU A 196 21.46 5.79 5.43
CA GLU A 196 21.51 7.20 5.83
C GLU A 196 21.08 8.13 4.69
N THR A 197 21.40 7.77 3.45
CA THR A 197 20.94 8.50 2.26
C THR A 197 19.44 8.28 2.07
N LEU A 198 18.97 7.04 2.19
CA LEU A 198 17.54 6.74 2.09
C LEU A 198 16.75 7.49 3.16
N GLY A 199 17.21 7.52 4.41
CA GLY A 199 16.57 8.27 5.49
C GLY A 199 16.38 9.75 5.16
N LYS A 200 17.39 10.39 4.56
CA LYS A 200 17.28 11.78 4.07
C LYS A 200 16.24 11.92 2.94
N LEU A 201 16.18 10.97 2.01
CA LEU A 201 15.18 10.95 0.93
C LEU A 201 13.76 10.79 1.49
N LEU A 202 13.56 9.96 2.51
CA LEU A 202 12.25 9.81 3.19
C LEU A 202 11.81 11.14 3.81
N ASN A 203 12.71 11.83 4.50
CA ASN A 203 12.40 13.14 5.11
C ASN A 203 12.07 14.20 4.05
N GLN A 204 12.80 14.22 2.93
CA GLN A 204 12.51 15.10 1.80
C GLN A 204 11.16 14.78 1.14
N SER A 205 10.84 13.50 0.98
CA SER A 205 9.55 13.04 0.46
C SER A 205 8.40 13.51 1.37
N HIS A 206 8.53 13.36 2.69
CA HIS A 206 7.54 13.88 3.63
C HIS A 206 7.35 15.40 3.53
N ASN A 207 8.44 16.17 3.47
CA ASN A 207 8.36 17.62 3.29
C ASN A 207 7.69 18.03 1.97
N SER A 208 7.89 17.26 0.90
CA SER A 208 7.20 17.49 -0.37
C SER A 208 5.70 17.19 -0.26
N LEU A 209 5.30 16.17 0.50
CA LEU A 209 3.88 15.90 0.77
C LEU A 209 3.21 16.97 1.63
N LYS A 210 3.95 17.57 2.58
CA LYS A 210 3.49 18.75 3.32
C LYS A 210 3.16 19.90 2.38
N GLN A 211 4.04 20.18 1.41
CA GLN A 211 3.83 21.23 0.40
C GLN A 211 2.68 20.90 -0.56
N LEU A 212 2.48 19.61 -0.88
CA LEU A 212 1.35 19.16 -1.69
C LEU A 212 -0.01 19.33 -0.97
N GLY A 213 -0.02 19.50 0.36
CA GLY A 213 -1.23 19.70 1.15
C GLY A 213 -1.97 18.41 1.50
N VAL A 214 -1.28 17.26 1.47
CA VAL A 214 -1.87 15.93 1.77
C VAL A 214 -1.56 15.44 3.19
N SER A 215 -0.86 16.24 3.99
CA SER A 215 -0.60 15.98 5.40
C SER A 215 -1.41 16.91 6.31
N THR A 216 -1.29 16.71 7.62
CA THR A 216 -1.91 17.54 8.66
C THR A 216 -0.85 17.97 9.67
N PRO A 217 -1.00 19.12 10.35
CA PRO A 217 -0.04 19.55 11.38
C PRO A 217 0.23 18.50 12.46
N GLU A 218 -0.79 17.70 12.82
CA GLU A 218 -0.67 16.62 13.80
C GLU A 218 0.20 15.47 13.28
N VAL A 219 0.00 15.04 12.03
CA VAL A 219 0.85 14.02 11.39
C VAL A 219 2.28 14.55 11.22
N ASP A 220 2.43 15.79 10.80
CA ASP A 220 3.74 16.42 10.60
C ASP A 220 4.54 16.48 11.89
N SER A 221 3.88 16.90 12.99
CA SER A 221 4.51 16.94 14.31
C SER A 221 4.95 15.55 14.78
N LEU A 222 4.14 14.51 14.53
CA LEU A 222 4.51 13.13 14.86
C LEU A 222 5.71 12.65 14.04
N VAL A 223 5.73 12.93 12.73
CA VAL A 223 6.84 12.55 11.86
C VAL A 223 8.12 13.30 12.26
N GLU A 224 8.05 14.59 12.54
CA GLU A 224 9.20 15.39 12.99
C GLU A 224 9.79 14.88 14.31
N ASN A 225 8.94 14.51 15.28
CA ASN A 225 9.38 13.89 16.53
C ASN A 225 10.07 12.54 16.30
N LEU A 226 9.54 11.72 15.39
CA LEU A 226 10.18 10.46 15.00
C LEU A 226 11.54 10.70 14.33
N GLN A 227 11.65 11.68 13.42
CA GLN A 227 12.90 12.05 12.76
C GLN A 227 13.99 12.53 13.74
N GLN A 228 13.59 13.10 14.88
CA GLN A 228 14.52 13.55 15.93
C GLN A 228 14.88 12.44 16.94
N THR A 229 14.26 11.27 16.85
CA THR A 229 14.52 10.15 17.76
C THR A 229 15.89 9.51 17.45
N ASN A 230 16.70 9.28 18.48
CA ASN A 230 18.02 8.67 18.31
C ASN A 230 17.93 7.30 17.62
N GLY A 231 18.74 7.10 16.57
CA GLY A 231 18.75 5.88 15.75
C GLY A 231 17.68 5.83 14.65
N VAL A 232 16.78 6.82 14.55
CA VAL A 232 15.91 6.99 13.37
C VAL A 232 16.71 7.70 12.27
N LEU A 233 16.81 7.06 11.10
CA LEU A 233 17.50 7.60 9.93
C LEU A 233 16.58 8.49 9.09
N GLY A 234 15.28 8.17 9.06
CA GLY A 234 14.26 8.98 8.42
C GLY A 234 12.86 8.44 8.66
N ALA A 235 11.86 9.30 8.52
CA ALA A 235 10.46 8.94 8.66
C ALA A 235 9.57 9.75 7.71
N ARG A 236 8.53 9.11 7.19
CA ARG A 236 7.48 9.75 6.40
C ARG A 236 6.12 9.10 6.65
N MET A 237 5.05 9.87 6.54
CA MET A 237 3.69 9.34 6.37
C MET A 237 3.61 8.34 5.20
N MET A 238 2.62 7.45 5.16
CA MET A 238 2.41 6.50 4.05
C MET A 238 0.95 6.45 3.59
N GLY A 239 0.71 6.24 2.30
CA GLY A 239 -0.63 6.21 1.68
C GLY A 239 -1.18 7.61 1.40
N GLY A 240 -2.47 7.68 1.04
CA GLY A 240 -3.14 8.92 0.60
C GLY A 240 -3.28 10.08 1.60
N GLY A 241 -2.62 10.00 2.75
CA GLY A 241 -2.48 11.12 3.68
C GLY A 241 -3.50 11.24 4.79
N PHE A 242 -3.43 12.38 5.50
CA PHE A 242 -4.34 12.78 6.59
C PHE A 242 -4.45 11.79 7.77
N GLY A 243 -3.40 11.01 8.02
CA GLY A 243 -3.33 10.04 9.13
C GLY A 243 -2.88 8.64 8.70
N GLY A 244 -3.01 7.68 9.61
CA GLY A 244 -2.61 6.28 9.40
C GLY A 244 -1.13 6.01 9.69
N MET A 245 -0.52 5.11 8.91
CA MET A 245 0.83 4.63 9.19
C MET A 245 1.92 5.62 8.75
N ILE A 246 2.96 5.72 9.58
CA ILE A 246 4.23 6.36 9.31
C ILE A 246 5.27 5.26 9.10
N LEU A 247 5.97 5.33 7.97
CA LEU A 247 7.13 4.50 7.70
C LEU A 247 8.36 5.13 8.36
N VAL A 248 9.06 4.36 9.17
CA VAL A 248 10.28 4.78 9.87
C VAL A 248 11.42 3.86 9.48
N LEU A 249 12.54 4.43 9.02
CA LEU A 249 13.79 3.71 8.80
C LEU A 249 14.69 3.92 10.01
N VAL A 250 15.20 2.82 10.59
CA VAL A 250 16.07 2.85 11.77
C VAL A 250 17.44 2.25 11.46
N ASP A 251 18.46 2.65 12.22
CA ASP A 251 19.83 2.14 12.07
C ASP A 251 20.03 0.73 12.65
N ASN A 252 19.19 0.33 13.62
CA ASN A 252 19.19 -1.00 14.23
C ASN A 252 17.82 -1.36 14.82
N GLU A 253 17.58 -2.66 15.06
CA GLU A 253 16.28 -3.18 15.49
C GLU A 253 15.84 -2.72 16.89
N THR A 254 16.76 -2.26 17.75
CA THR A 254 16.43 -1.85 19.13
C THR A 254 15.76 -0.48 19.20
N VAL A 255 15.89 0.34 18.15
CA VAL A 255 15.24 1.65 18.04
C VAL A 255 13.74 1.46 17.90
N LEU A 256 12.93 2.20 18.67
CA LEU A 256 11.47 2.00 18.76
C LEU A 256 11.11 0.55 19.15
N PRO A 257 11.44 0.10 20.38
CA PRO A 257 11.35 -1.31 20.78
C PRO A 257 9.93 -1.88 20.78
N ASN A 258 8.90 -1.04 20.87
CA ASN A 258 7.49 -1.45 20.83
C ASN A 258 6.97 -1.70 19.40
N HIS A 259 7.80 -1.49 18.37
CA HIS A 259 7.44 -1.67 16.97
C HIS A 259 8.37 -2.70 16.33
N LEU A 260 7.80 -3.77 15.80
CA LEU A 260 8.56 -4.81 15.11
C LEU A 260 8.96 -4.34 13.70
N PRO A 261 10.16 -4.72 13.21
CA PRO A 261 10.51 -4.53 11.82
C PRO A 261 9.50 -5.21 10.89
N VAL A 262 9.21 -4.58 9.74
CA VAL A 262 8.43 -5.24 8.70
C VAL A 262 9.31 -6.18 7.88
N VAL A 263 8.76 -7.32 7.50
CA VAL A 263 9.47 -8.35 6.74
C VAL A 263 8.88 -8.43 5.34
N SER A 264 9.74 -8.49 4.31
CA SER A 264 9.29 -8.63 2.93
C SER A 264 8.52 -9.94 2.71
N SER A 265 7.43 -9.87 1.95
CA SER A 265 6.60 -11.01 1.57
C SER A 265 6.57 -11.18 0.05
N ARG A 266 5.67 -12.02 -0.43
CA ARG A 266 5.51 -12.42 -1.84
C ARG A 266 4.16 -11.97 -2.39
N ALA A 267 4.00 -12.05 -3.70
CA ALA A 267 2.71 -11.87 -4.38
C ALA A 267 1.59 -12.77 -3.79
N PRO A 268 0.31 -12.43 -4.06
CA PRO A 268 -0.83 -13.21 -3.60
C PRO A 268 -0.75 -14.70 -3.92
N LEU A 269 -1.32 -15.52 -3.04
CA LEU A 269 -1.46 -16.95 -3.23
C LEU A 269 -2.93 -17.33 -3.37
N LEU A 270 -3.27 -18.07 -4.41
CA LEU A 270 -4.58 -18.71 -4.58
C LEU A 270 -4.43 -20.23 -4.45
N GLU A 271 -5.26 -20.83 -3.61
CA GLU A 271 -5.29 -22.26 -3.32
C GLU A 271 -6.69 -22.81 -3.60
N GLU A 272 -6.77 -23.95 -4.29
CA GLU A 272 -7.99 -24.77 -4.38
C GLU A 272 -7.97 -25.76 -3.20
N LEU A 273 -9.05 -25.79 -2.42
CA LEU A 273 -9.17 -26.55 -1.16
C LEU A 273 -10.05 -27.80 -1.30
#